data_AF-A0A535G1G1-F1
#
_entry.id   AF-A0A535G1G1-F1
#
_cell.length_a   1.000
_cell.length_b   1.000
_cell.length_c   1.000
_cell.angle_alpha   90.00
_cell.angle_beta   90.00
_cell.angle_gamma   90.00
#
_symmetry.space_group_name_H-M   'P 1'
#
loop_
_entity.id
_entity.type
_entity.pdbx_description
1 polymer ?
#
loop_
_entity_poly.entity_id
_entity_poly.type
_entity_poly.pdbx_seq_one_letter_code
_entity_poly.pdbx_strand_id
1 'polypeptide(L)'
;MTEDAQAAKPPVGKPETAVLGRLRKISREELLFLVEQLLERKPDIEPLIELLIELPFPDASQQGKTSGKGNNRTLNLSSIRKQLEAALYHAGRGWQSVNLIATELNRLCGIGDDFADAGEWANAQAVYAAITGEAIARYEELEDECQIAEVIDDCTEGLAICLDTQRDLPEEERLSDASREELLSALFEIWKFGQDYGGVDTDVVDTIASNVTNDERKMVEGWLQSERDEVSEVLNAPLGIKTFSRIVDMHR
;
A
#
# COMPACT_ATOMS: atom_id res chain seq x y z
N MET A 1 -49.72 28.82 -34.00
CA MET A 1 -48.83 27.72 -34.40
C MET A 1 -47.52 28.34 -34.85
N THR A 2 -46.58 28.45 -33.92
CA THR A 2 -45.14 28.59 -34.20
C THR A 2 -44.45 27.94 -33.02
N GLU A 3 -43.80 26.83 -33.33
CA GLU A 3 -43.19 25.86 -32.45
C GLU A 3 -41.71 26.26 -32.35
N ASP A 4 -41.34 27.01 -31.30
CA ASP A 4 -39.94 27.33 -31.03
C ASP A 4 -39.30 26.15 -30.29
N ALA A 5 -38.75 25.22 -31.06
CA ALA A 5 -37.85 24.18 -30.59
C ALA A 5 -36.52 24.82 -30.18
N GLN A 6 -36.39 25.13 -28.90
CA GLN A 6 -35.14 25.56 -28.30
C GLN A 6 -34.18 24.37 -28.27
N ALA A 7 -33.21 24.37 -29.19
CA ALA A 7 -32.16 23.36 -29.27
C ALA A 7 -31.38 23.31 -27.94
N ALA A 8 -31.54 22.21 -27.22
CA ALA A 8 -30.79 21.90 -26.02
C ALA A 8 -29.28 21.85 -26.36
N LYS A 9 -28.52 22.76 -25.76
CA LYS A 9 -27.06 22.78 -25.78
C LYS A 9 -26.55 21.47 -25.17
N PRO A 10 -25.63 20.72 -25.81
CA PRO A 10 -25.12 19.48 -25.24
C PRO A 10 -24.32 19.78 -23.96
N PRO A 11 -24.35 18.88 -22.96
CA PRO A 11 -23.61 19.08 -21.72
C PRO A 11 -22.11 19.06 -22.02
N VAL A 12 -21.41 20.11 -21.57
CA VAL A 12 -19.95 20.19 -21.61
C VAL A 12 -19.42 19.14 -20.61
N GLY A 13 -19.13 17.94 -21.12
CA GLY A 13 -18.39 16.93 -20.36
C GLY A 13 -17.00 17.46 -20.00
N LYS A 14 -16.47 17.07 -18.82
CA LYS A 14 -15.12 17.43 -18.37
C LYS A 14 -14.10 17.18 -19.49
N PRO A 15 -13.11 18.07 -19.74
CA PRO A 15 -12.17 17.94 -20.86
C PRO A 15 -11.45 16.59 -20.92
N GLU A 16 -11.19 15.97 -19.76
CA GLU A 16 -10.64 14.61 -19.62
C GLU A 16 -11.51 13.55 -20.33
N THR A 17 -12.84 13.65 -20.22
CA THR A 17 -13.77 12.71 -20.88
C THR A 17 -13.79 12.86 -22.40
N ALA A 18 -13.52 14.06 -22.93
CA ALA A 18 -13.48 14.32 -24.37
C ALA A 18 -12.19 13.80 -25.03
N VAL A 19 -11.04 13.94 -24.36
CA VAL A 19 -9.76 13.41 -24.84
C VAL A 19 -9.80 11.88 -24.83
N LEU A 20 -10.25 11.26 -23.74
CA LEU A 20 -10.41 9.80 -23.65
C LEU A 20 -11.35 9.26 -24.74
N GLY A 21 -12.44 9.98 -25.04
CA GLY A 21 -13.37 9.61 -26.11
C GLY A 21 -12.74 9.64 -27.51
N ARG A 22 -11.70 10.44 -27.74
CA ARG A 22 -10.94 10.48 -29.00
C ARG A 22 -9.87 9.38 -29.04
N LEU A 23 -9.15 9.17 -27.93
CA LEU A 23 -8.13 8.12 -27.82
C LEU A 23 -8.74 6.71 -28.03
N ARG A 24 -10.00 6.50 -27.65
CA ARG A 24 -10.70 5.22 -27.92
C ARG A 24 -11.01 4.95 -29.40
N LYS A 25 -10.88 5.95 -30.29
CA LYS A 25 -11.27 5.86 -31.71
C LYS A 25 -10.08 5.84 -32.67
N ILE A 26 -8.88 6.13 -32.20
CA ILE A 26 -7.66 6.13 -33.01
C ILE A 26 -7.09 4.71 -33.09
N SER A 27 -6.28 4.44 -34.11
CA SER A 27 -5.61 3.15 -34.28
C SER A 27 -4.53 2.94 -33.21
N ARG A 28 -4.06 1.70 -33.05
CA ARG A 28 -2.97 1.39 -32.13
C ARG A 28 -1.67 2.11 -32.52
N GLU A 29 -1.40 2.19 -33.81
CA GLU A 29 -0.23 2.87 -34.36
C GLU A 29 -0.31 4.38 -34.11
N GLU A 30 -1.49 4.98 -34.25
CA GLU A 30 -1.72 6.38 -33.93
C GLU A 30 -1.58 6.66 -32.42
N LEU A 31 -2.02 5.74 -31.56
CA LEU A 31 -1.85 5.83 -30.12
C LEU A 31 -0.37 5.76 -29.71
N LEU A 32 0.39 4.82 -30.28
CA LEU A 32 1.84 4.70 -30.03
C LEU A 32 2.57 5.97 -30.47
N PHE A 33 2.25 6.50 -31.64
CA PHE A 33 2.82 7.77 -32.10
C PHE A 33 2.50 8.93 -31.15
N LEU A 34 1.29 9.00 -30.58
CA LEU A 34 0.96 10.00 -29.57
C LEU A 34 1.76 9.83 -28.27
N VAL A 35 2.03 8.59 -27.86
CA VAL A 35 2.87 8.29 -26.68
C VAL A 35 4.32 8.71 -26.95
N GLU A 36 4.88 8.39 -28.12
CA GLU A 36 6.20 8.87 -28.55
C GLU A 36 6.28 10.40 -28.50
N GLN A 37 5.29 11.07 -29.07
CA GLN A 37 5.19 12.53 -29.05
C GLN A 37 5.04 13.12 -27.65
N LEU A 38 4.48 12.38 -26.71
CA LEU A 38 4.36 12.78 -25.30
C LEU A 38 5.71 12.64 -24.59
N LEU A 39 6.41 11.53 -24.79
CA LEU A 39 7.76 11.27 -24.26
C LEU A 39 8.77 12.30 -24.75
N GLU A 40 8.72 12.68 -26.04
CA GLU A 40 9.59 13.71 -26.60
C GLU A 40 9.39 15.09 -25.94
N ARG A 41 8.15 15.43 -25.57
CA ARG A 41 7.80 16.74 -25.00
C ARG A 41 7.96 16.79 -23.49
N LYS A 42 7.86 15.64 -22.84
CA LYS A 42 7.79 15.44 -21.39
C LYS A 42 8.57 14.17 -21.05
N PRO A 43 9.92 14.18 -21.13
CA PRO A 43 10.73 12.99 -20.86
C PRO A 43 10.62 12.51 -19.40
N ASP A 44 10.18 13.39 -18.50
CA ASP A 44 9.89 13.10 -17.09
C ASP A 44 8.77 12.07 -16.86
N ILE A 45 7.97 11.75 -17.89
CA ILE A 45 6.89 10.75 -17.79
C ILE A 45 7.30 9.36 -18.27
N GLU A 46 8.44 9.21 -18.95
CA GLU A 46 8.98 7.90 -19.37
C GLU A 46 8.99 6.90 -18.21
N PRO A 47 9.47 7.27 -17.01
CA PRO A 47 9.50 6.33 -15.90
C PRO A 47 8.10 5.95 -15.41
N LEU A 48 7.11 6.86 -15.52
CA LEU A 48 5.70 6.58 -15.22
C LEU A 48 5.07 5.64 -16.26
N ILE A 49 5.43 5.75 -17.54
CA ILE A 49 4.90 4.88 -18.59
C ILE A 49 5.46 3.46 -18.45
N GLU A 50 6.76 3.30 -18.20
CA GLU A 50 7.37 2.00 -17.93
C GLU A 50 6.72 1.32 -16.71
N LEU A 51 6.48 2.09 -15.64
CA LEU A 51 5.72 1.63 -14.50
C LEU A 51 4.30 1.17 -14.87
N LEU A 52 3.52 2.01 -15.58
CA LEU A 52 2.15 1.68 -16.02
C LEU A 52 2.07 0.45 -16.94
N ILE A 53 3.14 0.09 -17.65
CA ILE A 53 3.24 -1.12 -18.46
C ILE A 53 3.39 -2.38 -17.58
N GLU A 54 4.17 -2.28 -16.50
CA GLU A 54 4.42 -3.37 -15.55
C GLU A 54 3.26 -3.58 -14.55
N LEU A 55 2.38 -2.58 -14.39
CA LEU A 55 1.15 -2.71 -13.60
C LEU A 55 0.16 -3.69 -14.28
N PRO A 56 -0.43 -4.64 -13.54
CA PRO A 56 -1.58 -5.36 -14.00
C PRO A 56 -2.69 -4.34 -14.19
N PHE A 57 -3.25 -4.31 -15.39
CA PHE A 57 -4.52 -3.63 -15.60
C PHE A 57 -5.51 -4.21 -14.60
N PRO A 58 -6.24 -3.38 -13.82
CA PRO A 58 -7.40 -3.87 -13.10
C PRO A 58 -8.37 -4.38 -14.17
N ASP A 59 -8.30 -5.67 -14.41
CA ASP A 59 -9.15 -6.33 -15.35
C ASP A 59 -10.53 -6.28 -14.69
N ALA A 60 -11.36 -5.33 -15.12
CA ALA A 60 -12.76 -5.20 -14.69
C ALA A 60 -13.55 -6.50 -14.93
N SER A 61 -12.95 -7.48 -15.63
CA SER A 61 -13.46 -8.82 -15.84
C SER A 61 -13.13 -9.86 -14.74
N GLN A 62 -12.27 -9.55 -13.76
CA GLN A 62 -12.05 -10.42 -12.57
C GLN A 62 -13.04 -10.15 -11.42
N GLN A 63 -13.92 -9.15 -11.55
CA GLN A 63 -15.09 -8.97 -10.65
C GLN A 63 -16.09 -10.16 -10.67
N GLY A 64 -15.81 -11.20 -11.45
CA GLY A 64 -16.63 -12.40 -11.53
C GLY A 64 -15.83 -13.68 -11.63
N LYS A 65 -15.00 -14.01 -10.63
CA LYS A 65 -14.70 -15.38 -10.12
C LYS A 65 -13.31 -15.47 -9.48
N THR A 66 -13.16 -14.93 -8.28
CA THR A 66 -12.53 -15.65 -7.17
C THR A 66 -13.13 -15.08 -5.90
N SER A 67 -14.17 -15.72 -5.36
CA SER A 67 -14.58 -15.45 -3.98
C SER A 67 -13.47 -16.00 -3.08
N GLY A 68 -12.38 -15.25 -2.95
CA GLY A 68 -11.32 -15.52 -1.98
C GLY A 68 -11.86 -15.18 -0.60
N LYS A 69 -12.63 -16.09 0.00
CA LYS A 69 -13.07 -15.92 1.39
C LYS A 69 -11.86 -15.65 2.27
N GLY A 70 -11.85 -14.51 2.95
CA GLY A 70 -11.06 -14.13 4.13
C GLY A 70 -9.56 -14.46 4.11
N ASN A 71 -9.22 -15.74 4.16
CA ASN A 71 -7.89 -16.25 4.45
C ASN A 71 -7.11 -16.78 3.24
N ASN A 72 -7.73 -16.89 2.07
CA ASN A 72 -7.08 -17.47 0.91
C ASN A 72 -6.36 -16.41 0.06
N ARG A 73 -5.04 -16.47 0.01
CA ARG A 73 -4.21 -15.59 -0.83
C ARG A 73 -4.31 -16.03 -2.29
N THR A 74 -4.96 -15.23 -3.12
CA THR A 74 -5.12 -15.46 -4.57
C THR A 74 -4.21 -14.55 -5.40
N LEU A 75 -3.62 -13.53 -4.77
CA LEU A 75 -2.78 -12.54 -5.40
C LEU A 75 -1.39 -13.11 -5.76
N ASN A 76 -0.90 -12.73 -6.94
CA ASN A 76 0.49 -12.95 -7.32
C ASN A 76 1.39 -11.83 -6.76
N LEU A 77 1.94 -12.04 -5.56
CA LEU A 77 2.85 -11.09 -4.91
C LEU A 77 4.09 -10.75 -5.75
N SER A 78 4.56 -11.63 -6.63
CA SER A 78 5.69 -11.32 -7.51
C SER A 78 5.36 -10.22 -8.52
N SER A 79 4.09 -10.14 -8.95
CA SER A 79 3.62 -9.04 -9.78
C SER A 79 3.55 -7.73 -8.99
N ILE A 80 3.07 -7.74 -7.74
CA ILE A 80 3.07 -6.53 -6.88
C ILE A 80 4.49 -6.05 -6.62
N ARG A 81 5.41 -6.95 -6.26
CA ARG A 81 6.81 -6.60 -5.99
C ARG A 81 7.49 -5.97 -7.19
N LYS A 82 7.27 -6.49 -8.40
CA LYS A 82 7.81 -5.87 -9.63
C LYS A 82 7.28 -4.46 -9.87
N GLN A 83 6.01 -4.22 -9.59
CA GLN A 83 5.41 -2.89 -9.71
C GLN A 83 6.01 -1.90 -8.71
N LEU A 84 6.22 -2.39 -7.49
CA LEU A 84 6.79 -1.63 -6.40
C LEU A 84 8.26 -1.30 -6.65
N GLU A 85 9.04 -2.28 -7.11
CA GLU A 85 10.40 -2.09 -7.60
C GLU A 85 10.44 -1.09 -8.75
N ALA A 86 9.52 -1.19 -9.72
CA ALA A 86 9.44 -0.23 -10.82
C ALA A 86 9.14 1.19 -10.31
N ALA A 87 8.15 1.35 -9.42
CA ALA A 87 7.77 2.67 -8.88
C ALA A 87 8.94 3.33 -8.14
N LEU A 88 9.66 2.55 -7.33
CA LEU A 88 10.79 3.02 -6.54
C LEU A 88 12.06 3.24 -7.38
N TYR A 89 12.31 2.42 -8.40
CA TYR A 89 13.49 2.54 -9.29
C TYR A 89 13.37 3.69 -10.29
N HIS A 90 12.18 3.89 -10.85
CA HIS A 90 11.95 4.78 -11.99
C HIS A 90 11.74 6.24 -11.58
N ALA A 91 11.31 6.50 -10.35
CA ALA A 91 11.16 7.86 -9.85
C ALA A 91 12.47 8.47 -9.34
N GLY A 92 13.53 8.39 -10.14
CA GLY A 92 14.86 8.89 -9.82
C GLY A 92 14.96 10.36 -9.39
N ARG A 93 16.09 10.67 -8.74
CA ARG A 93 16.48 11.90 -8.02
C ARG A 93 15.79 13.21 -8.41
N GLY A 94 15.12 13.80 -7.40
CA GLY A 94 14.63 15.18 -7.38
C GLY A 94 13.26 15.29 -6.71
N TRP A 95 12.94 16.46 -6.15
CA TRP A 95 11.71 16.71 -5.36
C TRP A 95 10.37 16.35 -6.06
N GLN A 96 10.33 16.41 -7.39
CA GLN A 96 9.12 16.02 -8.15
C GLN A 96 8.94 14.51 -8.26
N SER A 97 9.99 13.73 -8.01
CA SER A 97 9.96 12.28 -8.15
C SER A 97 9.33 11.60 -6.94
N VAL A 98 9.59 12.09 -5.72
CA VAL A 98 8.98 11.52 -4.51
C VAL A 98 7.46 11.68 -4.47
N ASN A 99 6.92 12.81 -4.95
CA ASN A 99 5.47 12.97 -5.09
C ASN A 99 4.85 11.97 -6.07
N LEU A 100 5.57 11.60 -7.13
CA LEU A 100 5.12 10.57 -8.08
C LEU A 100 5.19 9.17 -7.47
N ILE A 101 6.25 8.87 -6.70
CA ILE A 101 6.36 7.63 -5.92
C ILE A 101 5.18 7.52 -4.98
N ALA A 102 4.98 8.52 -4.11
CA ALA A 102 3.90 8.52 -3.13
C ALA A 102 2.53 8.36 -3.78
N THR A 103 2.29 9.06 -4.90
CA THR A 103 1.04 8.91 -5.67
C THR A 103 0.84 7.47 -6.16
N GLU A 104 1.88 6.82 -6.67
CA GLU A 104 1.75 5.42 -7.13
C GLU A 104 1.63 4.44 -5.96
N LEU A 105 2.42 4.61 -4.91
CA LEU A 105 2.32 3.76 -3.72
C LEU A 105 0.92 3.87 -3.11
N ASN A 106 0.32 5.06 -3.08
CA ASN A 106 -1.08 5.26 -2.68
C ASN A 106 -2.06 4.57 -3.62
N ARG A 107 -1.80 4.57 -4.93
CA ARG A 107 -2.61 3.82 -5.90
C ARG A 107 -2.54 2.31 -5.64
N LEU A 108 -1.37 1.80 -5.28
CA LEU A 108 -1.18 0.39 -4.90
C LEU A 108 -1.82 0.10 -3.54
N CYS A 109 -1.77 1.05 -2.59
CA CYS A 109 -2.47 0.97 -1.30
C CYS A 109 -3.97 0.80 -1.53
N GLY A 110 -4.56 1.56 -2.47
CA GLY A 110 -5.96 1.42 -2.87
C GLY A 110 -6.36 0.04 -3.40
N ILE A 111 -5.40 -0.77 -3.91
CA ILE A 111 -5.67 -2.17 -4.24
C ILE A 111 -5.88 -3.00 -2.97
N GLY A 112 -5.13 -2.71 -1.92
CA GLY A 112 -5.33 -3.27 -0.58
C GLY A 112 -6.71 -2.92 -0.03
N ASP A 113 -7.13 -1.66 -0.19
CA ASP A 113 -8.45 -1.19 0.25
C ASP A 113 -9.56 -1.95 -0.48
N ASP A 114 -9.46 -2.09 -1.80
CA ASP A 114 -10.42 -2.86 -2.61
C ASP A 114 -10.53 -4.32 -2.13
N PHE A 115 -9.43 -4.95 -1.71
CA PHE A 115 -9.45 -6.29 -1.13
C PHE A 115 -10.07 -6.32 0.27
N ALA A 116 -9.77 -5.34 1.11
CA ALA A 116 -10.34 -5.23 2.45
C ALA A 116 -11.86 -5.03 2.39
N ASP A 117 -12.34 -4.14 1.51
CA ASP A 117 -13.76 -3.91 1.24
C ASP A 117 -14.49 -5.17 0.72
N ALA A 118 -13.78 -6.02 -0.03
CA ALA A 118 -14.27 -7.30 -0.49
C ALA A 118 -14.20 -8.43 0.56
N GLY A 119 -13.62 -8.17 1.73
CA GLY A 119 -13.39 -9.17 2.79
C GLY A 119 -12.27 -10.16 2.46
N GLU A 120 -11.40 -9.85 1.52
CA GLU A 120 -10.25 -10.67 1.10
C GLU A 120 -9.00 -10.32 1.95
N TRP A 121 -9.11 -10.51 3.27
CA TRP A 121 -8.12 -10.04 4.24
C TRP A 121 -6.70 -10.54 3.99
N ALA A 122 -6.52 -11.78 3.52
CA ALA A 122 -5.21 -12.34 3.21
C ALA A 122 -4.52 -11.68 2.00
N ASN A 123 -5.31 -11.13 1.07
CA ASN A 123 -4.81 -10.35 -0.05
C ASN A 123 -4.53 -8.91 0.38
N ALA A 124 -5.47 -8.28 1.10
CA ALA A 124 -5.32 -6.91 1.61
C ALA A 124 -4.02 -6.76 2.44
N GLN A 125 -3.84 -7.60 3.47
CA GLN A 125 -2.64 -7.51 4.32
C GLN A 125 -1.34 -7.78 3.54
N ALA A 126 -1.39 -8.62 2.50
CA ALA A 126 -0.22 -8.92 1.68
C ALA A 126 0.18 -7.74 0.79
N VAL A 127 -0.79 -6.95 0.31
CA VAL A 127 -0.55 -5.72 -0.43
C VAL A 127 0.10 -4.69 0.49
N TYR A 128 -0.54 -4.37 1.62
CA TYR A 128 -0.03 -3.36 2.56
C TYR A 128 1.36 -3.73 3.08
N ALA A 129 1.58 -4.98 3.51
CA ALA A 129 2.88 -5.43 4.01
C ALA A 129 3.98 -5.39 2.94
N ALA A 130 3.64 -5.65 1.67
CA ALA A 130 4.61 -5.52 0.59
C ALA A 130 5.00 -4.05 0.38
N ILE A 131 4.02 -3.14 0.32
CA ILE A 131 4.24 -1.71 0.13
C ILE A 131 5.10 -1.13 1.25
N THR A 132 4.72 -1.35 2.52
CA THR A 132 5.47 -0.83 3.66
C THR A 132 6.86 -1.42 3.74
N GLY A 133 7.01 -2.73 3.52
CA GLY A 133 8.32 -3.39 3.56
C GLY A 133 9.32 -2.81 2.55
N GLU A 134 8.90 -2.61 1.30
CA GLU A 134 9.79 -2.06 0.27
C GLU A 134 10.00 -0.55 0.42
N ALA A 135 9.00 0.20 0.91
CA ALA A 135 9.12 1.62 1.18
C ALA A 135 10.10 1.88 2.33
N ILE A 136 9.99 1.13 3.43
CA ILE A 136 10.92 1.19 4.56
C ILE A 136 12.34 0.83 4.12
N ALA A 137 12.50 -0.25 3.35
CA ALA A 137 13.82 -0.73 2.91
C ALA A 137 14.59 0.28 2.05
N ARG A 138 13.90 1.20 1.36
CA ARG A 138 14.51 2.24 0.53
C ARG A 138 14.37 3.64 1.11
N TYR A 139 13.82 3.77 2.32
CA TYR A 139 13.40 5.06 2.86
C TYR A 139 14.56 6.07 2.90
N GLU A 140 15.73 5.66 3.39
CA GLU A 140 16.95 6.49 3.44
C GLU A 140 17.53 6.86 2.06
N GLU A 141 17.11 6.17 1.00
CA GLU A 141 17.56 6.44 -0.37
C GLU A 141 16.72 7.53 -1.06
N LEU A 142 15.59 7.94 -0.47
CA LEU A 142 14.63 8.89 -1.02
C LEU A 142 14.92 10.32 -0.51
N GLU A 143 14.88 11.31 -1.40
CA GLU A 143 15.06 12.72 -1.01
C GLU A 143 13.71 13.38 -0.65
N ASP A 144 13.55 13.88 0.58
CA ASP A 144 12.33 14.54 1.10
C ASP A 144 11.17 13.54 1.35
N GLU A 145 11.31 12.80 2.46
CA GLU A 145 10.67 11.50 2.70
C GLU A 145 9.25 11.57 3.30
N CYS A 146 8.75 12.75 3.65
CA CYS A 146 7.51 12.92 4.42
C CYS A 146 6.28 12.33 3.71
N GLN A 147 6.20 12.43 2.38
CA GLN A 147 5.08 11.87 1.61
C GLN A 147 5.11 10.34 1.58
N ILE A 148 6.29 9.73 1.69
CA ILE A 148 6.44 8.27 1.74
C ILE A 148 6.07 7.77 3.12
N ALA A 149 6.43 8.52 4.18
CA ALA A 149 5.97 8.23 5.54
C ALA A 149 4.43 8.24 5.64
N GLU A 150 3.76 9.20 4.98
CA GLU A 150 2.28 9.23 4.89
C GLU A 150 1.73 7.95 4.23
N VAL A 151 2.32 7.49 3.11
CA VAL A 151 1.87 6.23 2.49
C VAL A 151 2.13 5.01 3.39
N ILE A 152 3.25 5.02 4.12
CA ILE A 152 3.54 3.96 5.10
C ILE A 152 2.46 3.95 6.18
N ASP A 153 2.07 5.12 6.71
CA ASP A 153 1.04 5.22 7.74
C ASP A 153 -0.35 4.80 7.23
N ASP A 154 -0.75 5.21 6.01
CA ASP A 154 -2.00 4.77 5.37
C ASP A 154 -2.04 3.23 5.23
N CYS A 155 -0.95 2.62 4.76
CA CYS A 155 -0.85 1.16 4.70
C CYS A 155 -0.83 0.51 6.10
N THR A 156 -0.29 1.22 7.10
CA THR A 156 -0.26 0.77 8.50
C THR A 156 -1.66 0.74 9.09
N GLU A 157 -2.49 1.75 8.81
CA GLU A 157 -3.90 1.77 9.16
C GLU A 157 -4.63 0.56 8.53
N GLY A 158 -4.38 0.29 7.25
CA GLY A 158 -4.89 -0.90 6.55
C GLY A 158 -4.51 -2.22 7.22
N LEU A 159 -3.24 -2.38 7.62
CA LEU A 159 -2.76 -3.54 8.38
C LEU A 159 -3.41 -3.64 9.76
N ALA A 160 -3.58 -2.51 10.46
CA ALA A 160 -4.24 -2.47 11.76
C ALA A 160 -5.69 -2.93 11.65
N ILE A 161 -6.43 -2.42 10.66
CA ILE A 161 -7.80 -2.85 10.34
C ILE A 161 -7.84 -4.35 10.04
N CYS A 162 -6.87 -4.86 9.26
CA CYS A 162 -6.80 -6.28 8.95
C CYS A 162 -6.66 -7.11 10.24
N LEU A 163 -5.84 -6.68 11.20
CA LEU A 163 -5.61 -7.37 12.47
C LEU A 163 -6.83 -7.29 13.40
N ASP A 164 -7.39 -6.10 13.60
CA ASP A 164 -8.58 -5.86 14.43
C ASP A 164 -9.77 -6.70 13.96
N THR A 165 -9.98 -6.77 12.64
CA THR A 165 -11.11 -7.48 12.06
C THR A 165 -11.04 -8.99 12.33
N GLN A 166 -9.85 -9.57 12.51
CA GLN A 166 -9.69 -11.01 12.75
C GLN A 166 -10.40 -11.49 14.02
N ARG A 167 -10.56 -10.63 15.03
CA ARG A 167 -11.24 -10.98 16.29
C ARG A 167 -12.70 -11.37 16.06
N ASP A 168 -13.36 -10.65 15.16
CA ASP A 168 -14.80 -10.71 14.97
C ASP A 168 -15.20 -11.61 13.77
N LEU A 169 -14.24 -12.01 12.94
CA LEU A 169 -14.48 -12.93 11.82
C LEU A 169 -14.76 -14.38 12.27
N PRO A 170 -15.57 -15.14 11.50
CA PRO A 170 -15.66 -16.59 11.62
C PRO A 170 -14.30 -17.27 11.43
N GLU A 171 -14.08 -18.40 12.10
CA GLU A 171 -12.79 -19.12 12.09
C GLU A 171 -12.31 -19.46 10.67
N GLU A 172 -13.23 -19.84 9.78
CA GLU A 172 -12.94 -20.18 8.39
C GLU A 172 -12.53 -18.99 7.51
N GLU A 173 -12.79 -17.76 7.95
CA GLU A 173 -12.47 -16.52 7.25
C GLU A 173 -11.28 -15.78 7.90
N ARG A 174 -10.87 -16.20 9.09
CA ARG A 174 -9.67 -15.67 9.75
C ARG A 174 -8.42 -16.08 9.02
N LEU A 175 -7.47 -15.15 8.96
CA LEU A 175 -6.11 -15.38 8.48
C LEU A 175 -5.51 -16.64 9.11
N SER A 176 -4.79 -17.40 8.29
CA SER A 176 -4.00 -18.54 8.78
C SER A 176 -2.92 -18.07 9.76
N ASP A 177 -2.41 -18.96 10.61
CA ASP A 177 -1.34 -18.63 11.57
C ASP A 177 -0.11 -18.01 10.89
N ALA A 178 0.31 -18.57 9.75
CA ALA A 178 1.43 -18.01 8.96
C ALA A 178 1.12 -16.61 8.43
N SER A 179 -0.11 -16.38 7.96
CA SER A 179 -0.56 -15.07 7.51
C SER A 179 -0.67 -14.06 8.65
N ARG A 180 -0.99 -14.50 9.86
CA ARG A 180 -1.01 -13.65 11.06
C ARG A 180 0.40 -13.31 11.53
N GLU A 181 1.33 -14.26 11.48
CA GLU A 181 2.74 -14.01 11.75
C GLU A 181 3.33 -12.97 10.77
N GLU A 182 3.03 -13.10 9.46
CA GLU A 182 3.41 -12.10 8.46
C GLU A 182 2.86 -10.70 8.79
N LEU A 183 1.57 -10.61 9.15
CA LEU A 183 0.91 -9.36 9.54
C LEU A 183 1.57 -8.72 10.78
N LEU A 184 1.81 -9.52 11.82
CA LEU A 184 2.43 -9.04 13.06
C LEU A 184 3.89 -8.62 12.83
N SER A 185 4.63 -9.35 11.99
CA SER A 185 6.00 -8.98 11.62
C SER A 185 6.03 -7.67 10.84
N ALA A 186 5.12 -7.45 9.89
CA ALA A 186 5.04 -6.20 9.15
C ALA A 186 4.76 -5.01 10.07
N LEU A 187 3.76 -5.13 10.96
CA LEU A 187 3.46 -4.12 11.97
C LEU A 187 4.66 -3.87 12.89
N PHE A 188 5.36 -4.91 13.32
CA PHE A 188 6.55 -4.76 14.16
C PHE A 188 7.68 -3.99 13.47
N GLU A 189 7.94 -4.27 12.19
CA GLU A 189 8.93 -3.53 11.39
C GLU A 189 8.53 -2.06 11.19
N ILE A 190 7.25 -1.78 10.99
CA ILE A 190 6.73 -0.40 10.93
C ILE A 190 6.90 0.31 12.27
N TRP A 191 6.65 -0.36 13.40
CA TRP A 191 6.88 0.24 14.71
C TRP A 191 8.35 0.62 14.91
N LYS A 192 9.29 -0.25 14.51
CA LYS A 192 10.73 0.05 14.52
C LYS A 192 11.03 1.28 13.67
N PHE A 193 10.56 1.29 12.42
CA PHE A 193 10.68 2.43 11.51
C PHE A 193 10.18 3.74 12.15
N GLY A 194 9.00 3.71 12.76
CA GLY A 194 8.41 4.88 13.44
C GLY A 194 9.20 5.34 14.67
N GLN A 195 10.01 4.49 15.31
CA GLN A 195 10.93 4.93 16.38
C GLN A 195 12.10 5.74 15.84
N ASP A 196 12.62 5.37 14.67
CA ASP A 196 13.81 5.99 14.09
C ASP A 196 13.46 7.26 13.29
N TYR A 197 12.35 7.22 12.55
CA TYR A 197 11.98 8.23 11.57
C TYR A 197 10.71 9.03 11.94
N GLY A 198 9.87 8.51 12.85
CA GLY A 198 8.54 9.07 13.12
C GLY A 198 7.58 8.89 11.93
N GLY A 199 6.56 9.75 11.84
CA GLY A 199 5.66 9.79 10.67
C GLY A 199 4.65 8.65 10.56
N VAL A 200 4.55 7.80 11.59
CA VAL A 200 3.51 6.78 11.74
C VAL A 200 2.60 7.23 12.89
N ASP A 201 1.40 7.71 12.58
CA ASP A 201 0.42 8.14 13.59
C ASP A 201 -0.42 6.95 14.09
N THR A 202 -0.50 5.87 13.31
CA THR A 202 -1.21 4.64 13.71
C THR A 202 -0.58 4.03 14.97
N ASP A 203 -1.40 3.75 16.00
CA ASP A 203 -0.93 3.12 17.25
C ASP A 203 -0.73 1.61 17.07
N VAL A 204 0.38 1.26 16.42
CA VAL A 204 0.80 -0.12 16.16
C VAL A 204 0.91 -0.92 17.46
N VAL A 205 1.35 -0.29 18.55
CA VAL A 205 1.60 -0.97 19.82
C VAL A 205 0.29 -1.44 20.44
N ASP A 206 -0.67 -0.53 20.55
CA ASP A 206 -1.99 -0.85 21.10
C ASP A 206 -2.74 -1.85 20.21
N THR A 207 -2.64 -1.68 18.89
CA THR A 207 -3.22 -2.58 17.89
C THR A 207 -2.70 -4.01 18.08
N ILE A 208 -1.39 -4.21 18.18
CA ILE A 208 -0.80 -5.54 18.44
C ILE A 208 -1.25 -6.04 19.81
N ALA A 209 -1.08 -5.25 20.87
CA ALA A 209 -1.35 -5.67 22.24
C ALA A 209 -2.80 -6.13 22.47
N SER A 210 -3.75 -5.50 21.79
CA SER A 210 -5.19 -5.78 21.86
C SER A 210 -5.64 -7.02 21.07
N ASN A 211 -4.84 -7.48 20.09
CA ASN A 211 -5.28 -8.51 19.13
C ASN A 211 -4.43 -9.78 19.10
N VAL A 212 -3.26 -9.80 19.74
CA VAL A 212 -2.42 -11.01 19.79
C VAL A 212 -2.98 -12.06 20.75
N THR A 213 -2.92 -13.31 20.32
CA THR A 213 -3.07 -14.48 21.19
C THR A 213 -1.88 -14.61 22.16
N ASN A 214 -1.99 -15.52 23.14
CA ASN A 214 -0.89 -15.75 24.08
C ASN A 214 0.41 -16.26 23.42
N ASP A 215 0.30 -17.02 22.33
CA ASP A 215 1.49 -17.56 21.66
C ASP A 215 2.10 -16.52 20.72
N GLU A 216 1.28 -15.74 20.00
CA GLU A 216 1.73 -14.57 19.24
C GLU A 216 2.37 -13.52 20.15
N ARG A 217 1.81 -13.30 21.35
CA ARG A 217 2.38 -12.37 22.33
C ARG A 217 3.81 -12.76 22.71
N LYS A 218 4.05 -14.03 23.03
CA LYS A 218 5.41 -14.53 23.35
C LYS A 218 6.37 -14.36 22.17
N MET A 219 5.87 -14.53 20.95
CA MET A 219 6.65 -14.34 19.73
C MET A 219 7.08 -12.87 19.59
N VAL A 220 6.14 -11.93 19.71
CA VAL A 220 6.41 -10.48 19.67
C VAL A 220 7.34 -10.06 20.81
N GLU A 221 7.13 -10.59 22.02
CA GLU A 221 8.04 -10.38 23.16
C GLU A 221 9.47 -10.87 22.87
N GLY A 222 9.59 -11.99 22.16
CA GLY A 222 10.88 -12.51 21.68
C GLY A 222 11.57 -11.53 20.73
N TRP A 223 10.83 -10.96 19.76
CA TRP A 223 11.38 -9.96 18.84
C TRP A 223 11.83 -8.69 19.57
N LEU A 224 11.03 -8.20 20.53
CA LEU A 224 11.40 -7.05 21.37
C LEU A 224 12.67 -7.30 22.17
N GLN A 225 12.86 -8.52 22.68
CA GLN A 225 14.05 -8.85 23.45
C GLN A 225 15.30 -8.89 22.55
N SER A 226 15.20 -9.49 21.36
CA SER A 226 16.29 -9.45 20.37
C SER A 226 16.67 -8.02 20.00
N GLU A 227 15.68 -7.15 19.74
CA GLU A 227 15.91 -5.74 19.44
C GLU A 227 16.59 -5.00 20.61
N ARG A 228 16.19 -5.29 21.87
CA ARG A 228 16.87 -4.74 23.04
C ARG A 228 18.33 -5.15 23.10
N ASP A 229 18.61 -6.42 22.83
CA ASP A 229 19.95 -6.96 22.95
C ASP A 229 20.86 -6.35 21.87
N GLU A 230 20.38 -6.24 20.63
CA GLU A 230 21.07 -5.56 19.53
C GLU A 230 21.36 -4.07 19.84
N VAL A 231 20.36 -3.32 20.33
CA VAL A 231 20.55 -1.89 20.66
C VAL A 231 21.40 -1.70 21.93
N SER A 232 21.37 -2.65 22.87
CA SER A 232 22.18 -2.58 24.10
C SER A 232 23.68 -2.68 23.81
N GLU A 233 24.08 -3.33 22.72
CA GLU A 233 25.46 -3.39 22.25
C GLU A 233 25.93 -2.06 21.62
N VAL A 234 25.00 -1.17 21.21
CA VAL A 234 25.28 0.06 20.44
C VAL A 234 25.22 1.38 21.27
N LEU A 235 24.94 1.31 22.58
CA LEU A 235 24.74 2.42 23.55
C LEU A 235 23.37 3.13 23.48
N ASN A 236 22.68 3.09 24.63
CA ASN A 236 21.38 3.70 24.98
C ASN A 236 20.14 3.12 24.26
N ALA A 237 19.46 2.19 24.92
CA ALA A 237 18.14 1.71 24.50
C ALA A 237 17.13 2.87 24.36
N PRO A 238 16.49 3.06 23.18
CA PRO A 238 15.51 4.11 22.96
C PRO A 238 14.26 3.90 23.84
N LEU A 239 13.63 5.02 24.21
CA LEU A 239 12.44 5.08 25.08
C LEU A 239 11.27 4.22 24.56
N GLY A 240 11.17 3.99 23.25
CA GLY A 240 10.11 3.21 22.60
C GLY A 240 10.01 1.77 23.06
N ILE A 241 11.13 1.07 23.22
CA ILE A 241 11.14 -0.36 23.53
C ILE A 241 10.59 -0.67 24.93
N LYS A 242 10.80 0.25 25.89
CA LYS A 242 10.24 0.14 27.26
C LYS A 242 8.73 0.41 27.26
N THR A 243 8.27 1.33 26.42
CA THR A 243 6.84 1.66 26.26
C THR A 243 6.09 0.52 25.59
N PHE A 244 6.64 -0.07 24.53
CA PHE A 244 6.04 -1.21 23.83
C PHE A 244 5.84 -2.41 24.76
N SER A 245 6.91 -2.87 25.40
CA SER A 245 6.86 -4.00 26.35
C SER A 245 5.85 -3.76 27.47
N ARG A 246 5.74 -2.54 27.99
CA ARG A 246 4.78 -2.22 29.06
C ARG A 246 3.33 -2.26 28.59
N ILE A 247 3.03 -1.79 27.38
CA ILE A 247 1.66 -1.82 26.82
C ILE A 247 1.24 -3.25 26.50
N VAL A 248 2.16 -4.06 25.97
CA VAL A 248 1.96 -5.50 25.77
C VAL A 248 1.70 -6.20 27.12
N ASP A 249 2.44 -5.88 28.18
CA ASP A 249 2.22 -6.47 29.50
C ASP A 249 0.91 -6.04 30.18
N MET A 250 0.42 -4.83 29.90
CA MET A 250 -0.80 -4.28 30.51
C MET A 250 -2.10 -4.93 30.02
N HIS A 251 -2.08 -5.55 28.84
CA HIS A 251 -3.24 -6.21 28.23
C HIS A 251 -3.34 -7.71 28.58
N ARG A 252 -2.70 -8.12 29.68
CA ARG A 252 -2.68 -9.49 30.21
C ARG A 252 -3.80 -9.75 31.19
#